data_AF-A0A972BCI5-F1
#
_entry.id   AF-A0A972BCI5-F1
#
_cell.length_a   1.000
_cell.length_b   1.000
_cell.length_c   1.000
_cell.angle_alpha   90.00
_cell.angle_beta   90.00
_cell.angle_gamma   90.00
#
_symmetry.space_group_name_H-M   'P 1'
#
loop_
_entity.id
_entity.type
_entity.pdbx_description
1 polymer ?
#
loop_
_entity_poly.entity_id
_entity_poly.type
_entity_poly.pdbx_seq_one_letter_code
_entity_poly.pdbx_strand_id
1 'polypeptide(L)'
;MISSVSRFDRTVSGTGTGTDPGSAAPDAATAGHTPSDTSEADSYSLSPTDSPCVAVCSTLYDDICRGCGRTAIEVANWVFMSDEEKKAVWVRIRAQGYPRRKLP
;
A
#
# COMPACT_ATOMS: atom_id res chain seq x y z
N MET A 1 -24.85 21.64 25.85
CA MET A 1 -23.98 21.09 26.92
C MET A 1 -22.67 20.68 26.24
N ILE A 2 -21.66 21.53 26.36
CA ILE A 2 -20.43 21.51 25.56
C ILE A 2 -19.36 20.82 26.39
N SER A 3 -18.95 19.61 26.01
CA SER A 3 -17.92 18.86 26.72
C SER A 3 -16.55 19.47 26.46
N SER A 4 -15.89 19.85 27.56
CA SER A 4 -14.57 20.46 27.64
C SER A 4 -13.48 19.54 27.09
N VAL A 5 -12.68 20.03 26.13
CA VAL A 5 -11.42 19.39 25.70
C VAL A 5 -10.30 20.04 26.50
N SER A 6 -9.87 19.37 27.58
CA SER A 6 -8.71 19.81 28.36
C SER A 6 -7.41 19.36 27.70
N ARG A 7 -6.55 20.35 27.44
CA ARG A 7 -5.12 20.22 27.13
C ARG A 7 -4.42 19.38 28.20
N PHE A 8 -3.64 18.39 27.78
CA PHE A 8 -2.57 17.85 28.61
C PHE A 8 -1.29 17.79 27.79
N ASP A 9 -0.52 18.87 27.91
CA ASP A 9 0.83 19.07 27.42
C ASP A 9 1.76 18.06 28.13
N ARG A 10 2.39 17.15 27.38
CA ARG A 10 3.30 16.14 27.94
C ARG A 10 4.74 16.59 27.74
N THR A 11 5.24 17.37 28.69
CA THR A 11 6.65 17.75 28.83
C THR A 11 7.50 16.48 29.05
N VAL A 12 8.41 16.17 28.11
CA VAL A 12 9.49 15.19 28.32
C VAL A 12 10.70 15.95 28.87
N SER A 13 11.04 15.69 30.13
CA SER A 13 12.31 16.09 30.73
C SER A 13 13.14 14.82 30.92
N GLY A 14 14.26 14.71 30.21
CA GLY A 14 15.15 13.56 30.24
C GLY A 14 16.60 13.99 30.04
N THR A 15 17.28 14.25 31.15
CA THR A 15 18.74 14.41 31.21
C THR A 15 19.39 13.04 31.18
N GLY A 16 20.04 12.70 30.07
CA GLY A 16 20.86 11.50 29.93
C GLY A 16 22.23 11.84 29.36
N THR A 17 23.22 12.00 30.25
CA THR A 17 24.64 12.03 29.89
C THR A 17 25.14 10.60 29.75
N GLY A 18 25.28 10.12 28.51
CA GLY A 18 25.93 8.86 28.19
C GLY A 18 27.17 9.16 27.35
N THR A 19 28.33 9.08 27.97
CA THR A 19 29.65 9.11 27.32
C THR A 19 29.89 7.75 26.65
N ASP A 20 30.04 7.70 25.34
CA ASP A 20 30.47 6.51 24.58
C ASP A 20 32.01 6.44 24.55
N PRO A 21 32.66 5.41 25.13
CA PRO A 21 34.05 5.14 24.87
C PRO A 21 34.19 3.95 23.91
N GLY A 22 35.07 4.12 22.93
CA GLY A 22 35.86 2.98 22.43
C GLY A 22 35.46 2.45 21.05
N SER A 23 35.88 3.18 20.02
CA SER A 23 36.43 2.55 18.82
C SER A 23 37.53 1.56 19.22
N ALA A 24 37.27 0.28 19.00
CA ALA A 24 38.31 -0.72 18.84
C ALA A 24 37.83 -1.73 17.79
N ALA A 25 38.31 -1.56 16.55
CA ALA A 25 38.24 -2.60 15.54
C ALA A 25 39.17 -3.77 15.94
N PRO A 26 38.85 -4.99 15.48
CA PRO A 26 39.92 -5.75 14.86
C PRO A 26 39.56 -6.25 13.47
N ASP A 27 40.62 -6.24 12.66
CA ASP A 27 40.71 -6.55 11.25
C ASP A 27 40.56 -8.04 10.92
N ALA A 28 40.42 -8.27 9.61
CA ALA A 28 40.71 -9.49 8.86
C ALA A 28 39.61 -10.55 8.71
N ALA A 29 39.09 -10.53 7.48
CA ALA A 29 38.74 -11.69 6.65
C ALA A 29 37.42 -12.41 6.97
N THR A 30 36.34 -11.95 6.35
CA THR A 30 35.39 -12.84 5.67
C THR A 30 34.81 -12.10 4.46
N ALA A 31 35.06 -12.71 3.29
CA ALA A 31 34.43 -12.52 1.99
C ALA A 31 33.67 -11.21 1.73
N GLY A 32 34.17 -10.45 0.75
CA GLY A 32 33.50 -9.27 0.23
C GLY A 32 32.03 -9.53 -0.09
N HIS A 33 31.17 -8.65 0.40
CA HIS A 33 29.84 -8.49 -0.15
C HIS A 33 30.01 -7.77 -1.49
N THR A 34 30.38 -8.52 -2.53
CA THR A 34 30.23 -8.05 -3.90
C THR A 34 28.75 -7.77 -4.09
N PRO A 35 28.29 -6.54 -4.43
CA PRO A 35 26.96 -6.37 -4.97
C PRO A 35 27.00 -6.89 -6.41
N SER A 36 27.10 -8.21 -6.55
CA SER A 36 26.90 -8.89 -7.82
C SER A 36 25.42 -9.17 -7.97
N ASP A 37 24.77 -8.34 -8.78
CA ASP A 37 24.00 -8.81 -9.93
C ASP A 37 23.05 -10.00 -9.67
N THR A 38 21.90 -9.72 -9.05
CA THR A 38 20.65 -10.35 -9.48
C THR A 38 19.53 -9.33 -9.45
N SER A 39 19.04 -9.03 -10.63
CA SER A 39 17.85 -8.24 -10.96
C SER A 39 16.54 -8.88 -10.47
N GLU A 40 16.38 -9.07 -9.16
CA GLU A 40 15.15 -9.61 -8.53
C GLU A 40 14.37 -8.55 -7.73
N ALA A 41 14.72 -7.27 -7.88
CA ALA A 41 14.00 -6.15 -7.27
C ALA A 41 13.00 -5.46 -8.23
N ASP A 42 12.81 -5.99 -9.44
CA ASP A 42 11.99 -5.36 -10.51
C ASP A 42 10.97 -6.33 -11.16
N SER A 43 10.67 -7.47 -10.52
CA SER A 43 9.71 -8.46 -11.06
C SER A 43 8.27 -8.24 -10.62
N TYR A 44 8.02 -7.34 -9.64
CA TYR A 44 6.69 -6.76 -9.45
C TYR A 44 6.51 -5.63 -10.46
N SER A 45 6.58 -5.97 -11.75
CA SER A 45 5.88 -5.18 -12.76
C SER A 45 4.41 -5.23 -12.36
N LEU A 46 3.98 -4.25 -11.55
CA LEU A 46 2.59 -3.88 -11.32
C LEU A 46 2.05 -3.36 -12.64
N SER A 47 2.00 -4.27 -13.62
CA SER A 47 1.46 -4.02 -14.94
C SER A 47 0.13 -3.30 -14.69
N PRO A 48 -0.03 -2.05 -15.17
CA PRO A 48 -1.16 -1.18 -14.81
C PRO A 48 -2.55 -1.73 -15.17
N THR A 49 -2.66 -2.99 -15.60
CA THR A 49 -3.76 -3.55 -16.37
C THR A 49 -4.53 -4.67 -15.68
N ASP A 50 -4.07 -5.20 -14.54
CA ASP A 50 -4.80 -6.30 -13.90
C ASP A 50 -6.07 -5.81 -13.19
N SER A 51 -5.98 -4.70 -12.46
CA SER A 51 -7.06 -4.20 -11.61
C SER A 51 -7.69 -2.91 -12.17
N PRO A 52 -9.03 -2.79 -12.26
CA PRO A 52 -9.71 -1.58 -12.73
C PRO A 52 -9.67 -0.41 -11.73
N CYS A 53 -8.83 -0.49 -10.69
CA CYS A 53 -8.83 0.45 -9.57
C CYS A 53 -8.22 1.80 -9.95
N VAL A 54 -8.94 2.88 -9.66
CA VAL A 54 -8.46 4.27 -9.84
C VAL A 54 -8.09 4.94 -8.51
N ALA A 55 -7.74 4.12 -7.51
CA ALA A 55 -7.34 4.52 -6.14
C ALA A 55 -8.31 5.44 -5.38
N VAL A 56 -9.59 5.46 -5.79
CA VAL A 56 -10.66 6.20 -5.10
C VAL A 56 -11.85 5.28 -4.98
N CYS A 57 -12.32 5.06 -3.76
CA CYS A 57 -13.42 4.17 -3.46
C CYS A 57 -14.62 4.95 -2.92
N SER A 58 -15.83 4.58 -3.35
CA SER A 58 -17.08 5.12 -2.82
C SER A 58 -17.95 4.08 -2.14
N THR A 59 -17.49 2.82 -2.03
CA THR A 59 -18.30 1.71 -1.50
C THR A 59 -18.59 1.77 0.00
N LEU A 60 -18.08 2.79 0.69
CA LEU A 60 -18.50 3.09 2.06
C LEU A 60 -19.93 3.63 2.10
N TYR A 61 -20.40 4.23 1.00
CA TYR A 61 -21.71 4.89 0.89
C TYR A 61 -22.51 4.49 -0.36
N ASP A 62 -21.92 3.76 -1.32
CA ASP A 62 -22.57 3.25 -2.53
C ASP A 62 -22.42 1.72 -2.61
N ASP A 63 -23.37 1.01 -3.23
CA ASP A 63 -23.24 -0.43 -3.47
C ASP A 63 -22.19 -0.77 -4.54
N ILE A 64 -21.99 0.14 -5.50
CA ILE A 64 -21.04 0.03 -6.61
C ILE A 64 -20.07 1.20 -6.59
N CYS A 65 -18.77 0.93 -6.61
CA CYS A 65 -17.73 1.94 -6.63
C CYS A 65 -17.85 2.81 -7.89
N ARG A 66 -18.06 4.12 -7.73
CA ARG A 66 -18.14 5.08 -8.84
C ARG A 66 -16.81 5.22 -9.62
N GLY A 67 -15.69 4.83 -9.02
CA GLY A 67 -14.38 4.83 -9.67
C GLY A 67 -14.18 3.62 -10.58
N CYS A 68 -14.22 2.41 -10.02
CA CYS A 68 -13.82 1.18 -10.69
C CYS A 68 -14.97 0.24 -11.09
N GLY A 69 -16.21 0.52 -10.67
CA GLY A 69 -17.40 -0.29 -11.02
C GLY A 69 -17.55 -1.61 -10.24
N ARG A 70 -16.67 -1.87 -9.26
CA ARG A 70 -16.74 -3.05 -8.39
C ARG A 70 -17.61 -2.81 -7.14
N THR A 71 -18.25 -3.87 -6.66
CA THR A 71 -18.90 -3.95 -5.34
C THR A 71 -17.84 -3.95 -4.23
N ALA A 72 -18.24 -3.69 -2.98
CA ALA A 72 -17.34 -3.77 -1.83
C ALA A 72 -16.67 -5.15 -1.70
N ILE A 73 -17.40 -6.24 -1.95
CA ILE A 73 -16.91 -7.62 -1.87
C ILE A 73 -15.86 -7.90 -2.95
N GLU A 74 -16.14 -7.53 -4.21
CA GLU A 74 -15.16 -7.69 -5.30
C GLU A 74 -13.89 -6.86 -5.08
N VAL A 75 -13.98 -5.69 -4.41
CA VAL A 75 -12.81 -4.89 -4.05
C VAL A 75 -11.99 -5.59 -2.97
N ALA A 76 -12.63 -6.03 -1.89
CA ALA A 76 -11.95 -6.68 -0.75
C ALA A 76 -11.32 -8.03 -1.15
N ASN A 77 -11.99 -8.79 -2.00
CA ASN A 77 -11.57 -10.15 -2.35
C ASN A 77 -10.74 -10.23 -3.64
N TRP A 78 -10.44 -9.10 -4.29
CA TRP A 78 -9.80 -9.09 -5.61
C TRP A 78 -8.56 -9.97 -5.73
N VAL A 79 -7.70 -9.96 -4.71
CA VAL A 79 -6.44 -10.73 -4.68
C VAL A 79 -6.65 -12.23 -4.52
N PHE A 80 -7.82 -12.65 -4.02
CA PHE A 80 -8.19 -14.05 -3.80
C PHE A 80 -9.07 -14.62 -4.91
N MET A 81 -9.59 -13.77 -5.81
CA MET A 81 -10.39 -14.21 -6.95
C MET A 81 -9.54 -14.97 -7.97
N SER A 82 -10.10 -16.05 -8.49
CA SER A 82 -9.61 -16.76 -9.67
C SER A 82 -9.63 -15.86 -10.91
N ASP A 83 -8.92 -16.26 -11.96
CA ASP A 83 -8.87 -15.51 -13.22
C ASP A 83 -10.23 -15.51 -13.92
N GLU A 84 -11.01 -16.58 -13.79
CA GLU A 84 -12.37 -16.69 -14.29
C GLU A 84 -13.29 -15.67 -13.61
N GLU A 85 -13.20 -15.56 -12.28
CA GLU A 85 -13.96 -14.57 -11.50
C GLU A 85 -13.56 -13.15 -11.88
N LYS A 86 -12.25 -12.85 -11.95
CA LYS A 86 -11.75 -11.54 -12.39
C LYS A 86 -12.24 -11.18 -13.79
N LYS A 87 -12.24 -12.14 -14.73
CA LYS A 87 -12.78 -11.95 -16.10
C LYS A 87 -14.27 -11.64 -16.07
N ALA A 88 -15.06 -12.35 -15.26
CA ALA A 88 -16.48 -12.08 -15.11
C ALA A 88 -16.75 -10.66 -14.60
N VAL A 89 -16.00 -10.21 -13.59
CA VAL A 89 -16.06 -8.83 -13.09
C VAL A 89 -15.71 -7.84 -14.21
N TRP A 90 -14.65 -8.09 -14.97
CA TRP A 90 -14.22 -7.25 -16.10
C TRP A 90 -15.29 -7.12 -17.19
N VAL A 91 -15.95 -8.22 -17.57
CA VAL A 91 -17.05 -8.21 -18.55
C VAL A 91 -18.18 -7.30 -18.04
N ARG A 92 -18.60 -7.48 -16.79
CA ARG A 92 -19.66 -6.69 -16.17
C ARG A 92 -19.34 -5.19 -16.14
N ILE A 93 -18.16 -4.80 -15.62
CA ILE A 93 -17.82 -3.38 -15.46
C ILE A 93 -17.58 -2.68 -16.80
N ARG A 94 -17.05 -3.38 -17.81
CA ARG A 94 -16.89 -2.83 -19.17
C ARG A 94 -18.24 -2.63 -19.85
N ALA A 95 -19.18 -3.57 -19.70
CA ALA A 95 -20.54 -3.43 -20.21
C ALA A 95 -21.27 -2.22 -19.58
N GLN A 96 -20.92 -1.87 -18.33
CA GLN A 96 -21.43 -0.68 -17.64
C GLN A 96 -20.64 0.61 -17.95
N GLY A 97 -19.55 0.53 -18.73
CA GLY A 97 -18.72 1.66 -19.14
C GLY A 97 -17.74 2.17 -18.07
N TYR A 98 -17.25 1.31 -17.17
CA TYR A 98 -16.17 1.64 -16.23
C TYR A 98 -14.78 1.28 -16.79
N PRO A 99 -13.70 1.91 -16.28
CA PRO A 99 -13.69 3.04 -15.34
C PRO A 99 -14.12 4.35 -16.02
N ARG A 100 -14.90 5.18 -15.33
CA ARG A 100 -15.52 6.40 -15.89
C ARG A 100 -14.58 7.60 -15.96
N ARG A 101 -13.51 7.60 -15.17
CA ARG A 101 -12.49 8.66 -15.20
C ARG A 101 -11.43 8.31 -16.24
N LYS A 102 -11.31 9.15 -17.26
CA LYS A 102 -10.08 9.23 -18.04
C LYS A 102 -9.05 9.89 -17.13
N LEU A 103 -8.05 9.15 -16.68
CA LEU A 103 -6.85 9.79 -16.15
C LEU A 103 -6.21 10.54 -17.33
N PRO A 104 -5.95 11.85 -17.22
CA PRO A 104 -5.24 12.59 -18.26
C PRO A 104 -3.80 12.09 -18.44
#